data_AF-T0R2I7-F1
#
_entry.id   AF-T0R2I7-F1
#
_cell.length_a   1.000
_cell.length_b   1.000
_cell.length_c   1.000
_cell.angle_alpha   90.00
_cell.angle_beta   90.00
_cell.angle_gamma   90.00
#
_symmetry.space_group_name_H-M   'P 1'
#
loop_
_entity.id
_entity.type
_entity.pdbx_description
1 polymer ?
#
loop_
_entity_poly.entity_id
_entity_poly.type
_entity_poly.pdbx_seq_one_letter_code
_entity_poly.pdbx_strand_id
1 'polypeptide(L)'
;MSQWAVGPQTVESNSSCGRFWLECVLAKWFERARDVRQDDATLKKLTACVARARELLPPVLWLSVFYTITLHLGCTVVAKEVQAITMMLLVELPDQAIWHLVGRRHLPAVKQAIAAEQLVAKKDFVDTWSDIVSIASQLEAMVNSTGVVLDNITISYKILVPTSSQLIDLSGANPVYIKRIWVGRPIAQYKSKPRIVGLVGSDNNTYRFVLKKDAIRKDEFVMQSATLVNRLLAANKPTIDIRLETYAVVPLANDVALIEWVPNTITLFAAVEKEARETISRCMRNYKVELDALAGGDICSSTAFTELMSKEPEKVCKLYKEYASDPCFKEHLVKWYHDVWF
;
A
#
# COMPACT_ATOMS: atom_id res chain seq x y z
N MET A 1 -11.75 -10.12 38.93
CA MET A 1 -11.90 -11.54 38.53
C MET A 1 -10.91 -11.80 37.40
N SER A 2 -9.59 -11.81 37.65
CA SER A 2 -8.76 -12.87 38.25
C SER A 2 -8.63 -14.14 37.38
N GLN A 3 -8.02 -14.03 36.21
CA GLN A 3 -7.38 -15.13 35.45
C GLN A 3 -6.28 -14.57 34.51
N TRP A 4 -5.25 -13.90 35.05
CA TRP A 4 -4.04 -13.51 34.28
C TRP A 4 -2.77 -13.70 35.11
N ALA A 5 -2.75 -14.74 35.94
CA ALA A 5 -1.55 -15.19 36.64
C ALA A 5 -1.12 -16.54 36.07
N VAL A 6 -0.32 -16.50 35.00
CA VAL A 6 0.51 -17.63 34.57
C VAL A 6 1.95 -17.12 34.56
N GLY A 7 2.81 -17.82 35.29
CA GLY A 7 4.21 -17.46 35.52
C GLY A 7 5.10 -17.54 34.26
N PRO A 8 6.41 -17.31 34.41
CA PRO A 8 7.33 -17.09 33.30
C PRO A 8 7.65 -18.41 32.61
N GLN A 9 6.84 -18.79 31.62
CA GLN A 9 7.20 -19.80 30.63
C GLN A 9 6.99 -19.21 29.24
N THR A 10 8.12 -19.04 28.54
CA THR A 10 8.27 -18.94 27.08
C THR A 10 7.05 -18.36 26.35
N VAL A 11 7.03 -17.03 26.24
CA VAL A 11 6.12 -16.32 25.32
C VAL A 11 6.46 -16.80 23.91
N GLU A 12 5.65 -17.73 23.38
CA GLU A 12 5.62 -18.04 21.95
C GLU A 12 5.38 -16.72 21.20
N SER A 13 6.43 -16.21 20.57
CA SER A 13 6.52 -14.92 19.89
C SER A 13 5.64 -14.81 18.63
N ASN A 14 4.66 -15.70 18.45
CA ASN A 14 3.90 -15.88 17.22
C ASN A 14 2.41 -16.15 17.39
N SER A 15 1.82 -16.07 18.59
CA SER A 15 0.37 -16.23 18.69
C SER A 15 -0.35 -15.04 18.04
N SER A 16 -1.09 -15.31 16.95
CA SER A 16 -1.94 -14.35 16.23
C SER A 16 -2.89 -13.58 17.17
N CYS A 17 -3.26 -14.20 18.29
CA CYS A 17 -4.07 -13.62 19.36
C CYS A 17 -3.43 -12.38 20.02
N GLY A 18 -2.11 -12.36 20.25
CA GLY A 18 -1.45 -11.23 20.92
C GLY A 18 -1.41 -9.96 20.06
N ARG A 19 -1.24 -10.13 18.73
CA ARG A 19 -1.22 -9.02 17.76
C ARG A 19 -2.60 -8.40 17.57
N PHE A 20 -3.64 -9.24 17.47
CA PHE A 20 -5.03 -8.79 17.35
C PHE A 20 -5.49 -8.00 18.57
N TRP A 21 -5.12 -8.44 19.77
CA TRP A 21 -5.45 -7.73 21.00
C TRP A 21 -4.87 -6.30 21.02
N LEU A 22 -3.62 -6.13 20.58
CA LEU A 22 -2.97 -4.82 20.53
C LEU A 22 -3.71 -3.84 19.60
N GLU A 23 -4.15 -4.31 18.43
CA GLU A 23 -4.95 -3.51 17.50
C GLU A 23 -6.28 -3.06 18.13
N CYS A 24 -7.00 -3.96 18.81
CA CYS A 24 -8.25 -3.62 19.49
C CYS A 24 -8.05 -2.59 20.61
N VAL A 25 -6.99 -2.74 21.42
CA VAL A 25 -6.67 -1.80 22.51
C VAL A 25 -6.33 -0.43 21.94
N LEU A 26 -5.51 -0.37 20.89
CA LEU A 26 -5.16 0.90 20.23
C LEU A 26 -6.38 1.57 19.60
N ALA A 27 -7.25 0.80 18.93
CA ALA A 27 -8.48 1.32 18.35
C ALA A 27 -9.36 1.98 19.43
N LYS A 28 -9.58 1.30 20.57
CA LYS A 28 -10.38 1.85 21.67
C LYS A 28 -9.71 3.05 22.34
N TRP A 29 -8.40 3.00 22.48
CA TRP A 29 -7.61 4.08 23.07
C TRP A 29 -7.69 5.36 22.22
N PHE A 30 -7.49 5.25 20.90
CA PHE A 30 -7.57 6.39 19.99
C PHE A 30 -8.99 6.91 19.76
N GLU A 31 -9.98 6.02 19.71
CA GLU A 31 -11.41 6.42 19.70
C GLU A 31 -11.70 7.29 20.91
N ARG A 32 -11.36 6.83 22.12
CA ARG A 32 -11.60 7.61 23.34
C ARG A 32 -10.81 8.90 23.39
N ALA A 33 -9.56 8.90 22.91
CA ALA A 33 -8.72 10.09 22.85
C ALA A 33 -9.29 11.18 21.93
N ARG A 34 -10.11 10.81 20.94
CA ARG A 34 -10.78 11.75 20.03
C ARG A 34 -11.99 12.44 20.66
N ASP A 35 -12.71 11.72 21.52
CA ASP A 35 -13.98 12.20 22.10
C ASP A 35 -13.79 13.08 23.35
N VAL A 36 -12.62 12.98 24.01
CA VAL A 36 -12.38 13.61 25.31
C VAL A 36 -11.69 14.97 25.13
N ARG A 37 -12.28 16.02 25.72
CA ARG A 37 -11.72 17.39 25.70
C ARG A 37 -10.64 17.64 26.76
N GLN A 38 -10.69 16.98 27.93
CA GLN A 38 -9.59 16.77 28.91
C GLN A 38 -10.15 16.06 30.17
N ASP A 39 -9.27 15.39 30.93
CA ASP A 39 -9.52 14.72 32.24
C ASP A 39 -10.48 13.50 32.28
N ASP A 40 -10.32 12.54 31.37
CA ASP A 40 -11.09 11.28 31.38
C ASP A 40 -10.34 10.15 32.13
N ALA A 41 -10.98 9.62 33.18
CA ALA A 41 -10.40 8.55 34.00
C ALA A 41 -10.19 7.23 33.21
N THR A 42 -11.08 6.94 32.26
CA THR A 42 -10.97 5.75 31.40
C THR A 42 -9.80 5.87 30.44
N LEU A 43 -9.63 7.03 29.81
CA LEU A 43 -8.50 7.33 28.94
C LEU A 43 -7.18 7.22 29.70
N LYS A 44 -7.09 7.75 30.94
CA LYS A 44 -5.89 7.58 31.78
C LYS A 44 -5.56 6.11 32.02
N LYS A 45 -6.57 5.28 32.33
CA LYS A 45 -6.39 3.83 32.51
C LYS A 45 -5.91 3.16 31.21
N LEU A 46 -6.53 3.49 30.07
CA LEU A 46 -6.12 2.96 28.76
C LEU A 46 -4.69 3.38 28.39
N THR A 47 -4.33 4.65 28.59
CA THR A 47 -2.97 5.15 28.38
C THR A 47 -1.96 4.42 29.25
N ALA A 48 -2.28 4.16 30.53
CA ALA A 48 -1.43 3.37 31.41
C ALA A 48 -1.29 1.90 30.94
N CYS A 49 -2.36 1.29 30.42
CA CYS A 49 -2.29 -0.04 29.82
C CYS A 49 -1.38 -0.06 28.58
N VAL A 50 -1.48 0.95 27.71
CA VAL A 50 -0.63 1.09 26.51
C VAL A 50 0.84 1.30 26.91
N ALA A 51 1.11 2.16 27.90
CA ALA A 51 2.45 2.38 28.42
C ALA A 51 3.07 1.09 28.99
N ARG A 52 2.29 0.32 29.77
CA ARG A 52 2.72 -0.98 30.29
C ARG A 52 2.96 -2.00 29.17
N ALA A 53 2.08 -2.03 28.16
CA ALA A 53 2.26 -2.89 27.00
C ALA A 53 3.53 -2.54 26.23
N ARG A 54 3.90 -1.25 26.13
CA ARG A 54 5.13 -0.78 25.48
C ARG A 54 6.38 -1.33 26.16
N GLU A 55 6.36 -1.45 27.49
CA GLU A 55 7.47 -2.01 28.27
C GLU A 55 7.57 -3.54 28.19
N LEU A 56 6.44 -4.23 27.99
CA LEU A 56 6.37 -5.70 28.03
C LEU A 56 6.46 -6.37 26.66
N LEU A 57 5.98 -5.71 25.59
CA LEU A 57 5.87 -6.31 24.27
C LEU A 57 7.09 -5.98 23.40
N PRO A 58 7.59 -6.93 22.59
CA PRO A 58 8.72 -6.67 21.70
C PRO A 58 8.37 -5.63 20.62
N PRO A 59 9.34 -4.78 20.19
CA PRO A 59 9.14 -3.72 19.20
C PRO A 59 8.52 -4.19 17.87
N VAL A 60 8.80 -5.42 17.45
CA VAL A 60 8.26 -5.99 16.21
C VAL A 60 6.72 -6.06 16.21
N LEU A 61 6.08 -6.29 17.37
CA LEU A 61 4.62 -6.27 17.46
C LEU A 61 4.07 -4.86 17.27
N TRP A 62 4.80 -3.85 17.77
CA TRP A 62 4.44 -2.45 17.58
C TRP A 62 4.60 -1.99 16.13
N LEU A 63 5.60 -2.51 15.41
CA LEU A 63 5.75 -2.24 13.97
C LEU A 63 4.52 -2.73 13.20
N SER A 64 3.99 -3.90 13.56
CA SER A 64 2.84 -4.51 12.88
C SER A 64 1.54 -3.69 12.96
N VAL A 65 1.44 -2.80 13.95
CA VAL A 65 0.32 -1.88 14.20
C VAL A 65 0.73 -0.41 14.03
N PHE A 66 1.94 -0.16 13.57
CA PHE A 66 2.52 1.18 13.58
C PHE A 66 1.75 2.16 12.71
N TYR A 67 1.14 1.67 11.63
CA TYR A 67 0.24 2.46 10.80
C TYR A 67 -0.91 3.10 11.60
N THR A 68 -1.50 2.37 12.55
CA THR A 68 -2.60 2.89 13.39
C THR A 68 -2.08 4.04 14.24
N ILE A 69 -0.85 3.93 14.72
CA ILE A 69 -0.17 4.97 15.49
C ILE A 69 0.16 6.17 14.59
N THR A 70 0.69 5.94 13.38
CA THR A 70 1.07 7.04 12.48
C THR A 70 -0.12 7.86 12.01
N LEU A 71 -1.31 7.26 11.86
CA LEU A 71 -2.56 7.98 11.60
C LEU A 71 -2.96 8.95 12.72
N HIS A 72 -2.49 8.71 13.95
CA HIS A 72 -2.85 9.48 15.14
C HIS A 72 -1.69 10.32 15.69
N LEU A 73 -0.59 10.49 14.93
CA LEU A 73 0.55 11.35 15.32
C LEU A 73 0.17 12.82 15.58
N GLY A 74 -0.96 13.28 15.04
CA GLY A 74 -1.51 14.61 15.31
C GLY A 74 -2.36 14.72 16.57
N CYS A 75 -2.63 13.61 17.28
CA CYS A 75 -3.47 13.61 18.47
C CYS A 75 -2.70 14.16 19.69
N THR A 76 -3.05 15.35 20.14
CA THR A 76 -2.37 16.04 21.25
C THR A 76 -2.66 15.40 22.61
N VAL A 77 -3.84 14.80 22.80
CA VAL A 77 -4.29 14.24 24.07
C VAL A 77 -3.42 13.06 24.53
N VAL A 78 -2.95 12.24 23.58
CA VAL A 78 -2.12 11.06 23.83
C VAL A 78 -0.71 11.19 23.25
N ALA A 79 -0.30 12.41 22.91
CA ALA A 79 0.94 12.70 22.19
C ALA A 79 2.19 12.10 22.86
N LYS A 80 2.25 12.13 24.20
CA LYS A 80 3.41 11.63 24.97
C LYS A 80 3.66 10.13 24.72
N GLU A 81 2.63 9.28 24.84
CA GLU A 81 2.80 7.84 24.63
C GLU A 81 2.98 7.51 23.14
N VAL A 82 2.28 8.21 22.24
CA VAL A 82 2.49 8.07 20.79
C VAL A 82 3.94 8.37 20.40
N GLN A 83 4.50 9.45 20.95
CA GLN A 83 5.90 9.82 20.75
C GLN A 83 6.84 8.76 21.34
N ALA A 84 6.55 8.24 22.53
CA ALA A 84 7.37 7.21 23.16
C ALA A 84 7.41 5.89 22.37
N ILE A 85 6.27 5.46 21.81
CA ILE A 85 6.21 4.28 20.93
C ILE A 85 6.96 4.54 19.62
N THR A 86 6.77 5.71 19.02
CA THR A 86 7.47 6.12 17.78
C THR A 86 8.98 6.13 18.00
N MET A 87 9.44 6.68 19.12
CA MET A 87 10.84 6.69 19.52
C MET A 87 11.42 5.29 19.67
N MET A 88 10.74 4.41 20.41
CA MET A 88 11.16 3.02 20.57
C MET A 88 11.32 2.32 19.21
N LEU A 89 10.35 2.49 18.29
CA LEU A 89 10.43 1.90 16.96
C LEU A 89 11.58 2.47 16.12
N LEU A 90 11.85 3.77 16.19
CA LEU A 90 12.99 4.37 15.48
C LEU A 90 14.34 3.94 16.04
N VAL A 91 14.43 3.65 17.33
CA VAL A 91 15.68 3.20 17.97
C VAL A 91 15.97 1.73 17.65
N GLU A 92 14.95 0.88 17.70
CA GLU A 92 15.07 -0.58 17.59
C GLU A 92 14.92 -1.10 16.15
N LEU A 93 14.07 -0.46 15.34
CA LEU A 93 13.72 -0.87 13.97
C LEU A 93 13.72 0.34 13.00
N PRO A 94 14.84 1.09 12.88
CA PRO A 94 14.90 2.34 12.11
C PRO A 94 14.54 2.14 10.63
N ASP A 95 15.11 1.11 10.00
CA ASP A 95 15.00 0.85 8.56
C ASP A 95 13.54 0.72 8.10
N GLN A 96 12.69 0.07 8.90
CA GLN A 96 11.28 -0.09 8.61
C GLN A 96 10.45 1.11 9.09
N ALA A 97 10.72 1.60 10.30
CA ALA A 97 9.90 2.64 10.93
C ALA A 97 9.97 3.98 10.19
N ILE A 98 11.14 4.36 9.65
CA ILE A 98 11.35 5.67 9.03
C ILE A 98 10.34 5.91 7.89
N TRP A 99 10.12 4.93 7.01
CA TRP A 99 9.25 5.06 5.85
C TRP A 99 7.80 5.42 6.19
N HIS A 100 7.29 4.98 7.36
CA HIS A 100 5.94 5.32 7.81
C HIS A 100 5.77 6.77 8.28
N LEU A 101 6.89 7.46 8.58
CA LEU A 101 6.91 8.82 9.12
C LEU A 101 7.17 9.90 8.06
N VAL A 102 7.78 9.55 6.92
CA VAL A 102 8.22 10.50 5.87
C VAL A 102 7.10 11.44 5.42
N GLY A 103 5.93 10.91 5.09
CA GLY A 103 4.78 11.72 4.67
C GLY A 103 4.20 12.62 5.76
N ARG A 104 4.56 12.36 7.02
CA ARG A 104 4.10 13.05 8.22
C ARG A 104 5.24 13.82 8.91
N ARG A 105 6.38 14.01 8.23
CA ARG A 105 7.60 14.67 8.74
C ARG A 105 7.41 16.07 9.31
N HIS A 106 6.33 16.76 8.93
CA HIS A 106 6.02 18.10 9.40
C HIS A 106 5.38 18.11 10.80
N LEU A 107 4.81 16.98 11.25
CA LEU A 107 4.09 16.90 12.52
C LEU A 107 5.03 17.08 13.73
N PRO A 108 4.62 17.82 14.77
CA PRO A 108 5.45 18.06 15.95
C PRO A 108 5.95 16.77 16.62
N ALA A 109 5.09 15.75 16.76
CA ALA A 109 5.45 14.48 17.38
C ALA A 109 6.60 13.78 16.62
N VAL A 110 6.61 13.86 15.29
CA VAL A 110 7.67 13.28 14.44
C VAL A 110 8.96 14.09 14.58
N LYS A 111 8.88 15.42 14.50
CA LYS A 111 10.05 16.30 14.69
C LYS A 111 10.71 16.09 16.05
N GLN A 112 9.91 15.99 17.11
CA GLN A 112 10.40 15.77 18.47
C GLN A 112 11.00 14.37 18.65
N ALA A 113 10.40 13.34 18.05
CA ALA A 113 10.99 12.00 18.07
C ALA A 113 12.36 12.01 17.37
N ILE A 114 12.45 12.55 16.16
CA ILE A 114 13.69 12.54 15.38
C ILE A 114 14.79 13.41 16.02
N ALA A 115 14.42 14.48 16.72
CA ALA A 115 15.34 15.33 17.46
C ALA A 115 15.79 14.73 18.81
N ALA A 116 15.31 13.55 19.20
CA ALA A 116 15.73 12.92 20.43
C ALA A 116 17.22 12.56 20.39
N GLU A 117 17.92 12.83 21.49
CA GLU A 117 19.36 12.64 21.62
C GLU A 117 19.83 11.23 21.23
N GLN A 118 19.07 10.21 21.59
CA GLN A 118 19.35 8.80 21.27
C GLN A 118 19.45 8.52 19.75
N LEU A 119 18.72 9.28 18.95
CA LEU A 119 18.73 9.17 17.48
C LEU A 119 19.75 10.13 16.87
N VAL A 120 19.84 11.36 17.37
CA VAL A 120 20.79 12.36 16.86
C VAL A 120 22.24 11.97 17.13
N ALA A 121 22.51 11.21 18.20
CA ALA A 121 23.83 10.64 18.47
C ALA A 121 24.25 9.57 17.44
N LYS A 122 23.29 8.96 16.73
CA LYS A 122 23.52 7.96 15.69
C LYS A 122 23.66 8.65 14.32
N LYS A 123 24.90 8.89 13.89
CA LYS A 123 25.20 9.59 12.63
C LYS A 123 24.54 8.91 11.41
N ASP A 124 24.58 7.59 11.37
CA ASP A 124 23.94 6.77 10.34
C ASP A 124 22.43 7.04 10.22
N PHE A 125 21.73 7.15 11.34
CA PHE A 125 20.31 7.50 11.35
C PHE A 125 20.06 8.91 10.82
N VAL A 126 20.85 9.89 11.24
CA VAL A 126 20.71 11.29 10.82
C VAL A 126 20.92 11.44 9.31
N ASP A 127 21.98 10.82 8.78
CA ASP A 127 22.29 10.82 7.35
C ASP A 127 21.16 10.13 6.56
N THR A 128 20.69 8.96 7.03
CA THR A 128 19.56 8.22 6.43
C THR A 128 18.27 9.05 6.39
N TRP A 129 17.92 9.69 7.50
CA TRP A 129 16.73 10.53 7.57
C TRP A 129 16.81 11.73 6.63
N SER A 130 17.97 12.40 6.58
CA SER A 130 18.23 13.52 5.69
C SER A 130 18.07 13.11 4.22
N ASP A 131 18.69 11.99 3.81
CA ASP A 131 18.60 11.45 2.47
C ASP A 131 17.15 11.11 2.08
N ILE A 132 16.41 10.45 2.97
CA ILE A 132 15.01 10.08 2.74
C ILE A 132 14.11 11.32 2.60
N VAL A 133 14.31 12.35 3.42
CA VAL A 133 13.56 13.61 3.32
C VAL A 133 13.87 14.34 2.00
N SER A 134 15.14 14.30 1.57
CA SER A 134 15.57 14.85 0.28
C SER A 134 14.90 14.11 -0.88
N ILE A 135 14.95 12.78 -0.88
CA ILE A 135 14.29 11.92 -1.88
C ILE A 135 12.79 12.21 -1.93
N ALA A 136 12.12 12.21 -0.78
CA ALA A 136 10.68 12.42 -0.71
C ALA A 136 10.27 13.79 -1.25
N SER A 137 11.02 14.84 -0.92
CA SER A 137 10.75 16.20 -1.39
C SER A 137 10.97 16.34 -2.90
N GLN A 138 12.01 15.69 -3.45
CA GLN A 138 12.26 15.67 -4.89
C GLN A 138 11.17 14.91 -5.66
N LEU A 139 10.75 13.76 -5.16
CA LEU A 139 9.66 12.98 -5.74
C LEU A 139 8.32 13.73 -5.67
N GLU A 140 8.02 14.37 -4.54
CA GLU A 140 6.84 15.22 -4.35
C GLU A 140 6.80 16.37 -5.38
N ALA A 141 7.93 17.03 -5.65
CA ALA A 141 8.02 18.07 -6.67
C ALA A 141 7.77 17.54 -8.10
N MET A 142 8.20 16.31 -8.41
CA MET A 142 8.11 15.73 -9.77
C MET A 142 6.71 15.32 -10.18
N VAL A 143 5.84 15.08 -9.22
CA VAL A 143 4.43 14.81 -9.48
C VAL A 143 3.79 15.93 -10.29
N ASN A 144 4.10 17.19 -9.97
CA ASN A 144 3.48 18.35 -10.61
C ASN A 144 4.27 18.86 -11.82
N SER A 145 5.50 18.38 -12.04
CA SER A 145 6.33 18.82 -13.16
C SER A 145 5.98 18.05 -14.44
N THR A 146 6.07 18.72 -15.59
CA THR A 146 6.01 18.09 -16.93
C THR A 146 7.40 17.68 -17.44
N GLY A 147 8.45 18.32 -16.93
CA GLY A 147 9.85 17.99 -17.23
C GLY A 147 10.32 16.71 -16.52
N VAL A 148 11.28 16.02 -17.15
CA VAL A 148 12.10 14.98 -16.52
C VAL A 148 13.52 15.52 -16.50
N VAL A 149 14.18 15.49 -15.34
CA VAL A 149 15.52 14.92 -15.12
C VAL A 149 15.71 14.85 -13.59
N LEU A 150 15.88 13.63 -13.05
CA LEU A 150 16.64 13.42 -11.82
C LEU A 150 18.03 13.03 -12.27
N ASP A 151 18.98 13.96 -12.23
CA ASP A 151 20.38 13.61 -12.33
C ASP A 151 20.86 13.33 -10.91
N ASN A 152 21.09 12.05 -10.64
CA ASN A 152 21.84 11.53 -9.51
C ASN A 152 21.34 12.01 -8.13
N ILE A 153 20.27 11.38 -7.63
CA ILE A 153 20.03 11.37 -6.18
C ILE A 153 21.23 10.66 -5.53
N THR A 154 22.07 11.44 -4.86
CA THR A 154 23.14 10.90 -4.02
C THR A 154 22.52 10.33 -2.75
N ILE A 155 22.76 9.04 -2.53
CA ILE A 155 22.40 8.35 -1.30
C ILE A 155 23.67 8.27 -0.45
N SER A 156 23.69 8.98 0.66
CA SER A 156 24.82 9.09 1.57
C SER A 156 24.94 7.84 2.45
N TYR A 157 23.81 7.23 2.84
CA TYR A 157 23.77 6.03 3.67
C TYR A 157 22.74 4.97 3.21
N LYS A 158 22.82 3.76 3.76
CA LYS A 158 21.94 2.64 3.42
C LYS A 158 20.48 2.95 3.76
N ILE A 159 19.63 3.01 2.74
CA ILE A 159 18.17 3.16 2.88
C ILE A 159 17.49 1.86 2.46
N LEU A 160 16.62 1.30 3.28
CA LEU A 160 15.85 0.10 2.93
C LEU A 160 14.91 0.36 1.75
N VAL A 161 14.81 -0.58 0.80
CA VAL A 161 13.78 -0.51 -0.25
C VAL A 161 12.41 -0.75 0.40
N PRO A 162 11.42 0.17 0.23
CA PRO A 162 10.17 0.10 0.98
C PRO A 162 9.12 -0.82 0.34
N THR A 163 9.45 -2.10 0.16
CA THR A 163 8.49 -3.13 -0.31
C THR A 163 7.63 -3.66 0.84
N SER A 164 6.46 -4.21 0.52
CA SER A 164 5.57 -4.84 1.50
C SER A 164 6.30 -5.97 2.25
N SER A 165 7.12 -6.74 1.53
CA SER A 165 7.94 -7.82 2.10
C SER A 165 9.03 -7.35 3.07
N GLN A 166 9.43 -6.07 3.06
CA GLN A 166 10.49 -5.58 3.94
C GLN A 166 9.95 -4.68 5.06
N LEU A 167 8.80 -4.03 4.83
CA LEU A 167 8.15 -3.17 5.83
C LEU A 167 7.14 -3.91 6.71
N ILE A 168 6.46 -4.92 6.14
CA ILE A 168 5.29 -5.55 6.78
C ILE A 168 5.57 -7.01 7.12
N ASP A 169 6.15 -7.76 6.18
CA ASP A 169 6.42 -9.20 6.32
C ASP A 169 7.88 -9.44 6.72
N LEU A 170 8.23 -9.26 7.99
CA LEU A 170 9.61 -9.45 8.50
C LEU A 170 10.09 -10.92 8.53
N SER A 171 9.55 -11.80 7.67
CA SER A 171 9.91 -13.21 7.59
C SER A 171 11.31 -13.40 6.98
N GLY A 172 12.35 -13.03 7.74
CA GLY A 172 13.71 -13.53 7.59
C GLY A 172 14.45 -13.24 6.27
N ALA A 173 13.93 -12.39 5.39
CA ALA A 173 14.65 -12.01 4.18
C ALA A 173 15.82 -11.07 4.52
N ASN A 174 16.95 -11.27 3.83
CA ASN A 174 18.07 -10.32 3.90
C ASN A 174 17.60 -8.93 3.46
N PRO A 175 17.87 -7.87 4.23
CA PRO A 175 17.42 -6.52 3.89
C PRO A 175 18.07 -6.06 2.58
N VAL A 176 17.25 -5.49 1.70
CA VAL A 176 17.66 -4.94 0.41
C VAL A 176 17.66 -3.43 0.50
N TYR A 177 18.81 -2.82 0.20
CA TYR A 177 19.02 -1.38 0.31
C TYR A 177 19.02 -0.71 -1.06
N ILE A 178 18.54 0.52 -1.13
CA ILE A 178 18.52 1.32 -2.36
C ILE A 178 19.96 1.67 -2.75
N LYS A 179 20.35 1.26 -3.95
CA LYS A 179 21.62 1.60 -4.59
C LYS A 179 21.48 2.74 -5.58
N ARG A 180 20.36 2.79 -6.30
CA ARG A 180 20.07 3.82 -7.32
C ARG A 180 18.58 4.04 -7.47
N ILE A 181 18.19 5.27 -7.78
CA ILE A 181 16.81 5.66 -8.06
C ILE A 181 16.73 6.20 -9.48
N TRP A 182 15.72 5.80 -10.23
CA TRP A 182 15.36 6.41 -11.50
C TRP A 182 13.86 6.72 -11.53
N VAL A 183 13.48 7.76 -12.26
CA VAL A 183 12.08 8.18 -12.39
C VAL A 183 11.74 8.32 -13.86
N GLY A 184 10.70 7.60 -14.28
CA GLY A 184 10.18 7.60 -15.63
C GLY A 184 9.39 8.86 -15.98
N ARG A 185 9.02 8.95 -17.26
CA ARG A 185 8.12 10.00 -17.77
C ARG A 185 6.71 9.83 -17.20
N PRO A 186 5.91 10.91 -17.11
CA PRO A 186 4.49 10.82 -16.77
C PRO A 186 3.73 9.95 -17.77
N ILE A 187 2.84 9.08 -17.28
CA ILE A 187 1.99 8.26 -18.13
C ILE A 187 0.75 9.08 -18.53
N ALA A 188 0.82 9.70 -19.71
CA ALA A 188 -0.13 10.72 -20.16
C ALA A 188 -1.58 10.23 -20.34
N GLN A 189 -1.79 8.93 -20.54
CA GLN A 189 -3.13 8.34 -20.76
C GLN A 189 -4.05 8.38 -19.53
N TYR A 190 -3.51 8.63 -18.33
CA TYR A 190 -4.28 8.71 -17.10
C TYR A 190 -4.47 10.16 -16.65
N LYS A 191 -5.64 10.46 -16.08
CA LYS A 191 -6.00 11.81 -15.58
C LYS A 191 -4.97 12.36 -14.58
N SER A 192 -4.48 11.53 -13.67
CA SER A 192 -3.49 11.90 -12.65
C SER A 192 -2.04 11.90 -13.15
N LYS A 193 -1.79 11.47 -14.40
CA LYS A 193 -0.46 11.39 -15.03
C LYS A 193 0.61 10.79 -14.10
N PRO A 194 0.39 9.60 -13.53
CA PRO A 194 1.32 9.00 -12.57
C PRO A 194 2.67 8.72 -13.24
N ARG A 195 3.73 8.58 -12.44
CA ARG A 195 5.08 8.25 -12.91
C ARG A 195 5.51 6.90 -12.35
N ILE A 196 6.32 6.16 -13.10
CA ILE A 196 7.00 4.97 -12.57
C ILE A 196 8.32 5.40 -11.95
N VAL A 197 8.57 4.97 -10.72
CA VAL A 197 9.84 5.11 -10.01
C VAL A 197 10.45 3.73 -9.90
N GLY A 198 11.72 3.58 -10.27
CA GLY A 198 12.44 2.34 -10.04
C GLY A 198 13.55 2.53 -9.02
N LEU A 199 13.54 1.66 -8.02
CA LEU A 199 14.57 1.56 -7.00
C LEU A 199 15.42 0.33 -7.32
N VAL A 200 16.70 0.52 -7.62
CA VAL A 200 17.65 -0.57 -7.82
C VAL A 200 18.17 -0.97 -6.44
N GLY A 201 17.94 -2.22 -6.05
CA GLY A 201 18.37 -2.78 -4.78
C GLY A 201 19.86 -3.12 -4.75
N SER A 202 20.36 -3.43 -3.55
CA SER A 202 21.70 -3.96 -3.30
C SER A 202 21.88 -5.36 -3.88
N ASP A 203 20.80 -6.06 -4.17
CA ASP A 203 20.72 -7.33 -4.91
C ASP A 203 20.75 -7.14 -6.44
N ASN A 204 20.88 -5.90 -6.91
CA ASN A 204 20.81 -5.48 -8.32
C ASN A 204 19.45 -5.73 -9.00
N ASN A 205 18.39 -6.08 -8.26
CA ASN A 205 17.05 -6.13 -8.80
C ASN A 205 16.42 -4.74 -8.85
N THR A 206 15.46 -4.55 -9.75
CA THR A 206 14.72 -3.28 -9.86
C THR A 206 13.32 -3.44 -9.29
N TYR A 207 13.04 -2.70 -8.22
CA TYR A 207 11.73 -2.61 -7.59
C TYR A 207 10.99 -1.41 -8.14
N ARG A 208 9.81 -1.63 -8.71
CA ARG A 208 9.03 -0.57 -9.35
C ARG A 208 7.96 -0.06 -8.39
N PHE A 209 7.72 1.24 -8.45
CA PHE A 209 6.69 1.94 -7.70
C PHE A 209 5.96 2.91 -8.63
N VAL A 210 4.69 3.13 -8.37
CA VAL A 210 3.90 4.20 -8.96
C VAL A 210 3.96 5.40 -8.03
N LEU A 211 4.52 6.50 -8.52
CA LEU A 211 4.41 7.82 -7.89
C LEU A 211 3.07 8.42 -8.30
N LYS A 212 2.16 8.53 -7.32
CA LYS A 212 0.76 8.93 -7.51
C LYS A 212 0.44 10.13 -6.63
N LYS A 213 -0.37 11.07 -7.17
CA LYS A 213 -1.00 12.15 -6.41
C LYS A 213 -2.51 11.97 -6.36
N ASP A 214 -3.00 11.55 -5.20
CA ASP A 214 -4.41 11.22 -4.99
C ASP A 214 -4.72 11.08 -3.49
N ALA A 215 -5.93 10.61 -3.14
CA ALA A 215 -6.35 10.29 -1.79
C ALA A 215 -5.65 9.03 -1.23
N ILE A 216 -4.32 9.10 -1.04
CA ILE A 216 -3.43 8.00 -0.61
C ILE A 216 -3.92 7.30 0.66
N ARG A 217 -4.53 8.04 1.60
CA ARG A 217 -5.02 7.46 2.87
C ARG A 217 -6.00 6.31 2.66
N LYS A 218 -6.79 6.34 1.58
CA LYS A 218 -7.72 5.25 1.25
C LYS A 218 -6.94 4.02 0.78
N ASP A 219 -5.97 4.22 -0.11
CA ASP A 219 -5.11 3.16 -0.64
C ASP A 219 -4.30 2.49 0.51
N GLU A 220 -3.73 3.30 1.42
CA GLU A 220 -3.00 2.85 2.61
C GLU A 220 -3.88 1.97 3.52
N PHE A 221 -5.09 2.42 3.81
CA PHE A 221 -6.04 1.72 4.69
C PHE A 221 -6.51 0.38 4.11
N VAL A 222 -6.73 0.30 2.80
CA VAL A 222 -7.15 -0.95 2.14
C VAL A 222 -6.04 -2.00 2.25
N MET A 223 -4.77 -1.63 2.03
CA MET A 223 -3.63 -2.55 2.17
C MET A 223 -3.40 -2.99 3.62
N GLN A 224 -3.62 -2.11 4.59
CA GLN A 224 -3.58 -2.45 6.01
C GLN A 224 -4.68 -3.46 6.37
N SER A 225 -5.91 -3.22 5.90
CA SER A 225 -7.04 -4.12 6.11
C SER A 225 -6.78 -5.49 5.49
N ALA A 226 -6.25 -5.54 4.26
CA ALA A 226 -5.86 -6.78 3.61
C ALA A 226 -4.76 -7.53 4.39
N THR A 227 -3.79 -6.82 4.95
CA THR A 227 -2.75 -7.40 5.81
C THR A 227 -3.34 -8.03 7.07
N LEU A 228 -4.30 -7.35 7.72
CA LEU A 228 -5.01 -7.90 8.87
C LEU A 228 -5.81 -9.16 8.49
N VAL A 229 -6.54 -9.11 7.37
CA VAL A 229 -7.29 -10.26 6.85
C VAL A 229 -6.36 -11.44 6.59
N ASN A 230 -5.20 -11.24 5.96
CA ASN A 230 -4.21 -12.29 5.75
C ASN A 230 -3.75 -12.96 7.04
N ARG A 231 -3.55 -12.19 8.12
CA ARG A 231 -3.20 -12.74 9.43
C ARG A 231 -4.33 -13.61 10.00
N LEU A 232 -5.58 -13.18 9.84
CA LEU A 232 -6.76 -13.94 10.30
C LEU A 232 -6.97 -15.22 9.47
N LEU A 233 -6.72 -15.16 8.17
CA LEU A 233 -6.78 -16.32 7.28
C LEU A 233 -5.68 -17.33 7.62
N ALA A 234 -4.45 -16.87 7.85
CA ALA A 234 -3.33 -17.73 8.25
C ALA A 234 -3.51 -18.39 9.63
N ALA A 235 -4.27 -17.76 10.54
CA ALA A 235 -4.55 -18.32 11.86
C ALA A 235 -5.53 -19.51 11.82
N ASN A 236 -6.29 -19.68 10.73
CA ASN A 236 -7.32 -20.70 10.59
C ASN A 236 -6.88 -21.77 9.59
N LYS A 237 -6.76 -23.03 10.04
CA LYS A 237 -6.33 -24.17 9.20
C LYS A 237 -7.07 -24.28 7.85
N PRO A 238 -8.42 -24.10 7.76
CA PRO A 238 -9.13 -24.23 6.50
C PRO A 238 -8.83 -23.13 5.48
N THR A 239 -8.27 -22.00 5.91
CA THR A 239 -8.02 -20.82 5.07
C THR A 239 -6.54 -20.48 4.97
N ILE A 240 -5.65 -21.37 5.42
CA ILE A 240 -4.21 -21.11 5.47
C ILE A 240 -3.60 -20.87 4.08
N ASP A 241 -4.19 -21.49 3.05
CA ASP A 241 -3.76 -21.36 1.65
C ASP A 241 -4.40 -20.16 0.94
N ILE A 242 -5.27 -19.40 1.62
CA ILE A 242 -5.91 -18.20 1.07
C ILE A 242 -5.12 -16.98 1.55
N ARG A 243 -4.53 -16.24 0.61
CA ARG A 243 -3.83 -14.98 0.88
C ARG A 243 -4.25 -13.93 -0.15
N LEU A 244 -4.61 -12.76 0.35
CA LEU A 244 -4.77 -11.55 -0.46
C LEU A 244 -3.38 -11.02 -0.81
N GLU A 245 -3.17 -10.69 -2.08
CA GLU A 245 -1.96 -9.98 -2.49
C GLU A 245 -1.95 -8.55 -1.91
N THR A 246 -0.83 -8.18 -1.30
CA THR A 246 -0.64 -6.89 -0.62
C THR A 246 0.58 -6.19 -1.16
N TYR A 247 0.51 -4.88 -1.31
CA TYR A 247 1.60 -4.03 -1.77
C TYR A 247 1.82 -2.87 -0.80
N ALA A 248 3.04 -2.34 -0.74
CA ALA A 248 3.35 -1.20 0.10
C ALA A 248 2.76 0.10 -0.46
N VAL A 249 2.18 0.91 0.42
CA VAL A 249 1.80 2.29 0.16
C VAL A 249 2.61 3.17 1.10
N VAL A 250 3.50 3.99 0.55
CA VAL A 250 4.46 4.80 1.29
C VAL A 250 4.14 6.27 1.09
N PRO A 251 3.46 6.93 2.05
CA PRO A 251 3.15 8.34 1.95
C PRO A 251 4.42 9.18 1.93
N LEU A 252 4.58 10.00 0.90
CA LEU A 252 5.64 11.00 0.79
C LEU A 252 5.15 12.38 1.23
N ALA A 253 3.85 12.66 1.12
CA ALA A 253 3.19 13.87 1.58
C ALA A 253 1.70 13.57 1.91
N ASN A 254 0.90 14.62 2.12
CA ASN A 254 -0.54 14.47 2.43
C ASN A 254 -1.34 13.83 1.27
N ASP A 255 -0.94 14.09 0.02
CA ASP A 255 -1.61 13.66 -1.20
C ASP A 255 -0.67 12.97 -2.20
N VAL A 256 0.59 12.72 -1.84
CA VAL A 256 1.59 12.05 -2.69
C VAL A 256 2.14 10.81 -2.01
N ALA A 257 2.24 9.71 -2.76
CA ALA A 257 2.85 8.47 -2.29
C ALA A 257 3.53 7.66 -3.39
N LEU A 258 4.40 6.76 -2.94
CA LEU A 258 4.85 5.61 -3.71
C LEU A 258 3.93 4.43 -3.43
N ILE A 259 3.43 3.81 -4.49
CA ILE A 259 2.65 2.57 -4.42
C ILE A 259 3.48 1.49 -5.09
N GLU A 260 3.79 0.43 -4.37
CA GLU A 260 4.58 -0.68 -4.90
C GLU A 260 3.89 -1.31 -6.12
N TRP A 261 4.66 -1.53 -7.18
CA TRP A 261 4.18 -2.23 -8.36
C TRP A 261 4.33 -3.73 -8.15
N VAL A 262 3.21 -4.45 -8.18
CA VAL A 262 3.22 -5.92 -8.10
C VAL A 262 3.77 -6.48 -9.42
N PRO A 263 4.90 -7.21 -9.41
CA PRO A 263 5.48 -7.76 -10.63
C PRO A 263 4.55 -8.78 -11.29
N ASN A 264 4.77 -9.05 -12.58
CA ASN A 264 4.01 -10.04 -13.36
C ASN A 264 2.49 -9.80 -13.42
N THR A 265 2.06 -8.55 -13.28
CA THR A 265 0.65 -8.16 -13.39
C THR A 265 0.40 -7.28 -14.61
N ILE A 266 -0.78 -7.46 -15.19
CA ILE A 266 -1.38 -6.57 -16.19
C ILE A 266 -2.82 -6.27 -15.77
N THR A 267 -3.37 -5.14 -16.22
CA THR A 267 -4.79 -4.87 -15.97
C THR A 267 -5.65 -5.84 -16.79
N LEU A 268 -6.78 -6.26 -16.24
CA LEU A 268 -7.75 -7.08 -16.99
C LEU A 268 -8.15 -6.38 -18.28
N PHE A 269 -8.33 -5.05 -18.25
CA PHE A 269 -8.62 -4.28 -19.46
C PHE A 269 -7.51 -4.42 -20.50
N ALA A 270 -6.23 -4.35 -20.14
CA ALA A 270 -5.13 -4.51 -21.10
C ALA A 270 -5.02 -5.95 -21.61
N ALA A 271 -5.27 -6.95 -20.76
CA ALA A 271 -5.32 -8.35 -21.15
C ALA A 271 -6.44 -8.59 -22.18
N VAL A 272 -7.65 -8.14 -21.84
CA VAL A 272 -8.81 -8.22 -22.71
C VAL A 272 -8.58 -7.37 -23.96
N GLU A 273 -8.06 -6.15 -23.88
CA GLU A 273 -7.80 -5.32 -25.06
C GLU A 273 -6.80 -5.99 -26.00
N LYS A 274 -5.76 -6.67 -25.50
CA LYS A 274 -4.81 -7.39 -26.35
C LYS A 274 -5.51 -8.51 -27.14
N GLU A 275 -6.26 -9.36 -26.45
CA GLU A 275 -6.97 -10.51 -27.04
C GLU A 275 -8.18 -10.09 -27.89
N ALA A 276 -8.90 -9.09 -27.39
CA ALA A 276 -10.04 -8.50 -28.03
C ALA A 276 -9.59 -7.62 -29.20
N ARG A 277 -8.44 -6.94 -29.21
CA ARG A 277 -8.02 -6.18 -30.39
C ARG A 277 -7.82 -7.13 -31.58
N GLU A 278 -7.37 -8.36 -31.39
CA GLU A 278 -7.30 -9.36 -32.47
C GLU A 278 -8.68 -9.92 -32.83
N THR A 279 -9.54 -10.16 -31.84
CA THR A 279 -10.89 -10.74 -32.04
C THR A 279 -11.92 -9.70 -32.47
N ILE A 280 -12.07 -8.58 -31.75
CA ILE A 280 -12.76 -7.35 -32.17
C ILE A 280 -12.24 -6.83 -33.51
N SER A 281 -10.94 -6.83 -33.84
CA SER A 281 -10.56 -6.41 -35.22
C SER A 281 -11.03 -7.40 -36.28
N ARG A 282 -11.22 -8.68 -35.95
CA ARG A 282 -11.77 -9.72 -36.85
C ARG A 282 -13.30 -9.61 -36.93
N CYS A 283 -13.97 -9.50 -35.79
CA CYS A 283 -15.41 -9.33 -35.65
C CYS A 283 -15.87 -7.98 -36.18
N MET A 284 -15.21 -6.86 -35.84
CA MET A 284 -15.46 -5.57 -36.49
C MET A 284 -15.23 -5.70 -37.99
N ARG A 285 -14.16 -6.32 -38.52
CA ARG A 285 -14.07 -6.50 -39.98
C ARG A 285 -15.27 -7.24 -40.59
N ASN A 286 -15.80 -8.24 -39.90
CA ASN A 286 -16.94 -9.04 -40.38
C ASN A 286 -18.31 -8.35 -40.18
N TYR A 287 -18.47 -7.55 -39.13
CA TYR A 287 -19.74 -6.94 -38.72
C TYR A 287 -19.75 -5.41 -38.85
N LYS A 288 -18.65 -4.77 -39.28
CA LYS A 288 -18.50 -3.31 -39.39
C LYS A 288 -19.52 -2.71 -40.35
N VAL A 289 -19.85 -3.41 -41.44
CA VAL A 289 -20.90 -2.95 -42.37
C VAL A 289 -22.27 -2.94 -41.69
N GLU A 290 -22.58 -3.94 -40.86
CA GLU A 290 -23.87 -4.04 -40.14
C GLU A 290 -23.92 -3.09 -38.93
N LEU A 291 -22.82 -2.96 -38.18
CA LEU A 291 -22.68 -2.06 -37.03
C LEU A 291 -22.65 -0.59 -37.47
N ASP A 292 -21.95 -0.24 -38.56
CA ASP A 292 -21.92 1.13 -39.10
C ASP A 292 -23.31 1.51 -39.65
N ALA A 293 -24.05 0.56 -40.24
CA ALA A 293 -25.42 0.77 -40.70
C ALA A 293 -26.43 0.95 -39.55
N LEU A 294 -26.22 0.27 -38.42
CA LEU A 294 -27.10 0.35 -37.23
C LEU A 294 -26.78 1.52 -36.29
N ALA A 295 -25.51 1.93 -36.18
CA ALA A 295 -25.04 2.92 -35.21
C ALA A 295 -24.83 4.33 -35.80
N GLY A 296 -25.07 4.54 -37.10
CA GLY A 296 -24.88 5.86 -37.74
C GLY A 296 -23.43 6.39 -37.69
N GLY A 297 -22.46 5.50 -37.45
CA GLY A 297 -21.02 5.81 -37.49
C GLY A 297 -20.32 6.05 -36.15
N ASP A 298 -20.98 5.96 -34.99
CA ASP A 298 -20.31 6.15 -33.68
C ASP A 298 -20.56 5.00 -32.69
N ILE A 299 -19.77 3.93 -32.82
CA ILE A 299 -19.93 2.63 -32.14
C ILE A 299 -19.61 2.72 -30.62
N CYS A 300 -18.98 3.81 -30.16
CA CYS A 300 -18.41 3.90 -28.82
C CYS A 300 -19.21 4.75 -27.81
N SER A 301 -20.33 5.36 -28.20
CA SER A 301 -21.15 6.13 -27.25
C SER A 301 -22.09 5.21 -26.47
N SER A 302 -22.20 5.40 -25.15
CA SER A 302 -23.16 4.64 -24.32
C SER A 302 -24.60 4.82 -24.82
N THR A 303 -24.88 5.95 -25.47
CA THR A 303 -26.17 6.29 -26.08
C THR A 303 -26.45 5.40 -27.29
N ALA A 304 -25.50 5.25 -28.22
CA ALA A 304 -25.64 4.38 -29.38
C ALA A 304 -25.81 2.91 -28.98
N PHE A 305 -25.04 2.44 -27.97
CA PHE A 305 -25.19 1.08 -27.45
C PHE A 305 -26.58 0.86 -26.80
N THR A 306 -27.06 1.82 -26.01
CA THR A 306 -28.37 1.73 -25.35
C THR A 306 -29.52 1.80 -26.37
N GLU A 307 -29.37 2.61 -27.42
CA GLU A 307 -30.35 2.75 -28.50
C GLU A 307 -30.39 1.49 -29.39
N LEU A 308 -29.23 0.88 -29.66
CA LEU A 308 -29.09 -0.41 -30.33
C LEU A 308 -29.73 -1.54 -29.52
N MET A 309 -29.45 -1.60 -28.22
CA MET A 309 -30.06 -2.55 -27.28
C MET A 309 -31.59 -2.39 -27.19
N SER A 310 -32.10 -1.18 -27.39
CA SER A 310 -33.54 -0.90 -27.35
C SER A 310 -34.24 -1.23 -28.67
N LYS A 311 -33.58 -1.05 -29.82
CA LYS A 311 -34.15 -1.31 -31.16
C LYS A 311 -34.08 -2.77 -31.57
N GLU A 312 -32.96 -3.45 -31.32
CA GLU A 312 -32.75 -4.85 -31.72
C GLU A 312 -32.08 -5.71 -30.61
N PRO A 313 -32.72 -5.87 -29.44
CA PRO A 313 -32.13 -6.55 -28.27
C PRO A 313 -31.72 -7.99 -28.55
N GLU A 314 -32.45 -8.70 -29.41
CA GLU A 314 -32.18 -10.10 -29.74
C GLU A 314 -30.92 -10.26 -30.59
N LYS A 315 -30.68 -9.35 -31.55
CA LYS A 315 -29.46 -9.39 -32.38
C LYS A 315 -28.23 -8.98 -31.59
N VAL A 316 -28.32 -7.97 -30.71
CA VAL A 316 -27.19 -7.60 -29.84
C VAL A 316 -26.90 -8.70 -28.83
N CYS A 317 -27.93 -9.29 -28.21
CA CYS A 317 -27.76 -10.47 -27.35
C CYS A 317 -27.18 -11.65 -28.12
N LYS A 318 -27.56 -11.86 -29.38
CA LYS A 318 -27.02 -12.92 -30.24
C LYS A 318 -25.56 -12.65 -30.61
N LEU A 319 -25.20 -11.44 -31.02
CA LEU A 319 -23.82 -11.01 -31.27
C LEU A 319 -22.94 -11.10 -30.02
N TYR A 320 -23.46 -10.68 -28.85
CA TYR A 320 -22.75 -10.76 -27.58
C TYR A 320 -22.64 -12.21 -27.10
N LYS A 321 -23.68 -13.03 -27.28
CA LYS A 321 -23.61 -14.47 -27.03
C LYS A 321 -22.64 -15.13 -27.99
N GLU A 322 -22.62 -14.81 -29.28
CA GLU A 322 -21.68 -15.37 -30.25
C GLU A 322 -20.24 -14.90 -29.97
N TYR A 323 -20.06 -13.65 -29.52
CA TYR A 323 -18.77 -13.11 -29.09
C TYR A 323 -18.28 -13.73 -27.76
N ALA A 324 -19.18 -13.91 -26.79
CA ALA A 324 -18.86 -14.52 -25.48
C ALA A 324 -18.85 -16.06 -25.51
N SER A 325 -19.48 -16.67 -26.52
CA SER A 325 -19.48 -18.12 -26.79
C SER A 325 -18.46 -18.51 -27.85
N ASP A 326 -17.73 -17.55 -28.43
CA ASP A 326 -16.59 -17.84 -29.30
C ASP A 326 -15.63 -18.72 -28.49
N PRO A 327 -15.42 -19.99 -28.91
CA PRO A 327 -14.51 -20.90 -28.23
C PRO A 327 -13.13 -20.28 -28.06
N CYS A 328 -12.72 -19.41 -28.99
CA CYS A 328 -11.47 -18.68 -28.92
C CYS A 328 -11.43 -17.70 -27.74
N PHE A 329 -12.50 -16.92 -27.47
CA PHE A 329 -12.53 -16.02 -26.31
C PHE A 329 -12.56 -16.79 -24.99
N LYS A 330 -13.34 -17.87 -24.92
CA LYS A 330 -13.49 -18.67 -23.70
C LYS A 330 -12.24 -19.52 -23.42
N GLU A 331 -11.65 -20.16 -24.43
CA GLU A 331 -10.39 -20.90 -24.31
C GLU A 331 -9.21 -19.96 -24.06
N HIS A 332 -9.14 -18.78 -24.67
CA HIS A 332 -8.04 -17.84 -24.38
C HIS A 332 -8.17 -17.21 -23.00
N LEU A 333 -9.38 -16.91 -22.52
CA LEU A 333 -9.57 -16.42 -21.14
C LEU A 333 -9.29 -17.53 -20.12
N VAL A 334 -9.72 -18.76 -20.38
CA VAL A 334 -9.44 -19.94 -19.54
C VAL A 334 -7.97 -20.31 -19.59
N LYS A 335 -7.33 -20.29 -20.77
CA LYS A 335 -5.90 -20.53 -20.94
C LYS A 335 -5.06 -19.43 -20.33
N TRP A 336 -5.43 -18.16 -20.48
CA TRP A 336 -4.81 -17.04 -19.77
C TRP A 336 -4.95 -17.21 -18.26
N TYR A 337 -6.14 -17.58 -17.78
CA TYR A 337 -6.35 -17.88 -16.36
C TYR A 337 -5.51 -19.08 -15.90
N HIS A 338 -5.40 -20.13 -16.72
CA HIS A 338 -4.59 -21.31 -16.42
C HIS A 338 -3.09 -20.98 -16.42
N ASP A 339 -2.56 -20.38 -17.48
CA ASP A 339 -1.14 -20.05 -17.65
C ASP A 339 -0.63 -18.97 -16.65
N VAL A 340 -1.53 -18.16 -16.09
CA VAL A 340 -1.19 -17.14 -15.09
C VAL A 340 -1.31 -17.65 -13.64
N TRP A 341 -2.21 -18.60 -13.37
CA TRP A 341 -2.54 -19.03 -12.01
C TRP A 341 -2.22 -20.51 -11.68
N PHE A 342 -1.85 -21.35 -12.66
CA PHE A 342 -1.53 -22.77 -12.51
C PHE A 342 -0.25 -23.17 -13.28
#